data_AF-A0AAW5TNT1-F1
#
_entry.id   AF-A0AAW5TNT1-F1
#
_cell.length_a   1.000
_cell.length_b   1.000
_cell.length_c   1.000
_cell.angle_alpha   90.00
_cell.angle_beta   90.00
_cell.angle_gamma   90.00
#
_symmetry.space_group_name_H-M   'P 1'
#
loop_
_entity.id
_entity.type
_entity.pdbx_description
1 polymer ?
#
loop_
_entity_poly.entity_id
_entity_poly.type
_entity_poly.pdbx_seq_one_letter_code
_entity_poly.pdbx_strand_id
1 'polypeptide(L)'
;AEIGPVREVFLDDASGQPTFALIGRGLFNLCSALVPLRGSRLVEGKLILSVSAEAVASAPAWSVEDGLTEDQQQRIYEHFALTDIADGKEHATNA
;
A
#
# COMPACT_ATOMS: atom_id res chain seq x y z
N ALA A 1 12.37 3.77 -4.33
CA ALA A 1 12.13 5.14 -3.83
C ALA A 1 11.39 5.04 -2.50
N GLU A 2 11.60 5.99 -1.58
CA GLU A 2 10.76 6.10 -0.39
C GLU A 2 9.43 6.75 -0.81
N ILE A 3 8.32 6.14 -0.43
CA ILE A 3 6.97 6.56 -0.88
C ILE A 3 6.35 7.56 0.10
N GLY A 4 6.69 7.43 1.38
CA GLY A 4 6.22 8.31 2.44
C GLY A 4 6.13 7.59 3.79
N PRO A 5 5.75 8.32 4.86
CA PRO A 5 5.61 7.75 6.18
C PRO A 5 4.34 6.88 6.28
N VAL A 6 4.45 5.82 7.08
CA VAL A 6 3.29 5.05 7.55
C VAL A 6 2.54 5.91 8.57
N ARG A 7 1.27 6.21 8.30
CA ARG A 7 0.41 6.96 9.21
C ARG A 7 -0.41 6.05 10.11
N GLU A 8 -0.95 4.99 9.54
CA GLU A 8 -1.82 4.05 10.25
C GLU A 8 -1.62 2.64 9.70
N VAL A 9 -1.86 1.63 10.54
CA VAL A 9 -1.82 0.22 10.16
C VAL A 9 -3.14 -0.41 10.54
N PHE A 10 -3.80 -1.01 9.56
CA PHE A 10 -5.03 -1.76 9.74
C PHE A 10 -4.70 -3.23 9.94
N LEU A 11 -5.33 -3.80 10.94
CA LEU A 11 -5.21 -5.21 11.30
C LEU A 11 -6.46 -5.96 10.85
N ASP A 12 -6.29 -7.23 10.50
CA ASP A 12 -7.39 -8.16 10.38
C ASP A 12 -8.00 -8.42 11.77
N ASP A 13 -9.32 -8.30 11.91
CA ASP A 13 -10.01 -8.47 13.19
C ASP A 13 -9.91 -9.92 13.70
N ALA A 14 -9.92 -10.90 12.78
CA ALA A 14 -9.89 -12.31 13.14
C ALA A 14 -8.51 -12.81 13.62
N SER A 15 -7.43 -12.34 12.98
CA SER A 15 -6.06 -12.80 13.26
C SER A 15 -5.20 -11.78 13.99
N GLY A 16 -5.63 -10.52 14.08
CA GLY A 16 -4.83 -9.41 14.61
C GLY A 16 -3.60 -9.07 13.77
N GLN A 17 -3.45 -9.67 12.59
CA GLN A 17 -2.28 -9.49 11.75
C GLN A 17 -2.43 -8.25 10.87
N PRO A 18 -1.34 -7.51 10.61
CA PRO A 18 -1.36 -6.34 9.77
C PRO A 18 -1.72 -6.70 8.32
N THR A 19 -2.80 -6.11 7.82
CA THR A 19 -3.32 -6.34 6.46
C THR A 19 -3.02 -5.19 5.54
N PHE A 20 -3.18 -3.96 6.02
CA PHE A 20 -2.98 -2.75 5.24
C PHE A 20 -2.24 -1.67 6.02
N ALA A 21 -1.50 -0.84 5.31
CA ALA A 21 -0.92 0.39 5.86
C ALA A 21 -1.44 1.60 5.08
N LEU A 22 -1.65 2.69 5.80
CA LEU A 22 -1.94 3.99 5.22
C LEU A 22 -0.63 4.76 5.08
N ILE A 23 -0.21 5.00 3.83
CA ILE A 23 1.00 5.75 3.50
C ILE A 23 0.62 7.18 3.13
N GLY A 24 1.27 8.17 3.75
CA GLY A 24 1.11 9.58 3.38
C GLY A 24 1.84 9.88 2.07
N ARG A 25 1.10 10.22 1.01
CA ARG A 25 1.68 10.58 -0.31
C ARG A 25 1.93 12.09 -0.49
N GLY A 26 1.64 12.90 0.53
CA GLY A 26 1.74 14.35 0.45
C GLY A 26 1.87 15.06 1.80
N LEU A 27 2.04 16.38 1.73
CA LEU A 27 2.37 17.29 2.84
C LEU A 27 1.23 17.52 3.84
N PHE A 28 0.06 16.93 3.64
CA PHE A 28 -1.10 17.08 4.51
C PHE A 28 -1.87 15.77 4.57
N ASN A 29 -2.60 15.53 5.67
CA ASN A 29 -3.47 14.36 5.86
C ASN A 29 -4.59 14.22 4.80
N LEU A 30 -4.60 15.08 3.78
CA LEU A 30 -5.55 15.15 2.67
C LEU A 30 -5.32 14.07 1.60
N CYS A 31 -4.09 13.57 1.45
CA CYS A 31 -3.75 12.58 0.41
C CYS A 31 -2.94 11.43 0.99
N SER A 32 -3.62 10.39 1.43
CA SER A 32 -3.00 9.13 1.81
C SER A 32 -3.35 8.04 0.80
N ALA A 33 -2.60 6.93 0.81
CA ALA A 33 -2.91 5.73 0.04
C ALA A 33 -2.91 4.52 0.98
N LEU A 34 -3.92 3.66 0.84
CA LEU A 34 -3.89 2.37 1.49
C LEU A 34 -3.07 1.40 0.64
N VAL A 35 -2.17 0.64 1.26
CA VAL A 35 -1.33 -0.36 0.60
C VAL A 35 -1.42 -1.70 1.32
N PRO A 36 -1.45 -2.84 0.58
CA PRO A 36 -1.46 -4.16 1.19
C PRO A 36 -0.10 -4.47 1.81
N LEU A 37 -0.12 -5.00 3.04
CA LEU A 37 1.05 -5.46 3.77
C LEU A 37 1.34 -6.95 3.54
N ARG A 38 0.46 -7.67 2.85
CA ARG A 38 0.69 -9.08 2.53
C ARG A 38 1.98 -9.22 1.71
N GLY A 39 2.91 -10.04 2.20
CA GLY A 39 4.25 -10.22 1.63
C GLY A 39 5.24 -9.09 1.96
N SER A 40 4.78 -7.99 2.55
CA SER A 40 5.65 -6.90 2.97
C SER A 40 6.41 -7.28 4.25
N ARG A 41 7.63 -6.75 4.40
CA ARG A 41 8.49 -7.06 5.54
C ARG A 41 8.97 -5.79 6.23
N LEU A 42 9.03 -5.82 7.56
CA LEU A 42 9.66 -4.76 8.34
C LEU A 42 11.14 -5.12 8.55
N VAL A 43 12.05 -4.28 8.06
CA VAL A 43 13.49 -4.46 8.17
C VAL A 43 14.09 -3.20 8.77
N GLU A 44 14.71 -3.30 9.94
CA GLU A 44 15.39 -2.17 10.60
C GLU A 44 14.50 -0.91 10.76
N GLY A 45 13.21 -1.11 11.07
CA GLY A 45 12.24 -0.02 11.21
C GLY A 45 11.74 0.55 9.89
N LYS A 46 12.14 -0.02 8.73
CA LYS A 46 11.66 0.35 7.40
C LYS A 46 10.70 -0.71 6.88
N LEU A 47 9.52 -0.28 6.47
CA LEU A 47 8.55 -1.16 5.84
C LEU A 47 8.89 -1.32 4.36
N ILE A 48 9.28 -2.53 3.96
CA ILE A 48 9.54 -2.90 2.58
C ILE A 48 8.29 -3.55 2.02
N LEU A 49 7.61 -2.83 1.14
CA LEU A 49 6.41 -3.30 0.46
C LEU A 49 6.76 -4.34 -0.61
N SER A 50 5.90 -5.32 -0.80
CA SER A 50 5.98 -6.24 -1.95
C SER A 50 5.50 -5.61 -3.27
N VAL A 51 4.89 -4.43 -3.21
CA VAL A 51 4.35 -3.72 -4.38
C VAL A 51 5.25 -2.55 -4.78
N SER A 52 5.23 -2.22 -6.07
CA SER A 52 5.99 -1.11 -6.65
C SER A 52 5.46 0.26 -6.21
N ALA A 53 6.35 1.26 -6.16
CA ALA A 53 5.97 2.62 -5.76
C ALA A 53 4.95 3.27 -6.70
N GLU A 54 4.96 2.89 -7.97
CA GLU A 54 4.00 3.33 -8.98
C GLU A 54 2.60 2.81 -8.71
N ALA A 55 2.46 1.56 -8.28
CA ALA A 55 1.18 0.99 -7.87
C ALA A 55 0.60 1.76 -6.67
N VAL A 56 1.46 2.12 -5.71
CA VAL A 56 1.05 2.95 -4.57
C VAL A 56 0.69 4.38 -5.01
N ALA A 57 1.38 4.95 -5.99
CA ALA A 57 1.06 6.26 -6.54
C ALA A 57 -0.24 6.27 -7.35
N SER A 58 -0.57 5.17 -8.03
CA SER A 58 -1.82 4.98 -8.77
C SER A 58 -3.01 4.59 -7.89
N ALA A 59 -2.76 4.27 -6.61
CA ALA A 59 -3.80 3.92 -5.66
C ALA A 59 -4.81 5.07 -5.49
N PRO A 60 -6.11 4.76 -5.28
CA PRO A 60 -7.10 5.77 -4.97
C PRO A 60 -6.68 6.58 -3.73
N ALA A 61 -6.93 7.88 -3.75
CA ALA A 61 -6.66 8.73 -2.60
C ALA A 61 -7.62 8.34 -1.46
N TRP A 62 -7.03 8.17 -0.27
CA TRP A 62 -7.72 7.77 0.93
C TRP A 62 -7.68 8.89 1.96
N SER A 63 -8.83 9.20 2.54
CA SER A 63 -8.98 10.15 3.64
C SER A 63 -9.12 9.37 4.96
N VAL A 64 -8.31 9.73 5.97
CA VAL A 64 -8.34 9.10 7.30
C VAL A 64 -9.70 9.26 7.98
N GLU A 65 -10.42 10.32 7.64
CA GLU A 65 -11.72 10.67 8.22
C GLU A 65 -12.84 9.70 7.83
N ASP A 66 -12.70 8.95 6.73
CA ASP A 66 -13.75 8.07 6.21
C ASP A 66 -13.80 6.70 6.93
N GLY A 67 -12.70 6.32 7.61
CA GLY A 67 -12.56 5.01 8.24
C GLY A 67 -12.55 3.83 7.25
N LEU A 68 -11.91 2.72 7.60
CA LEU A 68 -11.79 1.56 6.70
C LEU A 68 -13.01 0.65 6.83
N THR A 69 -13.98 0.79 5.92
CA THR A 69 -15.16 -0.10 5.84
C THR A 69 -14.89 -1.34 4.99
N GLU A 70 -15.70 -2.39 5.11
CA GLU A 70 -15.55 -3.63 4.33
C GLU A 70 -15.62 -3.42 2.81
N ASP A 71 -16.56 -2.60 2.31
CA ASP A 71 -16.67 -2.26 0.88
C ASP A 71 -15.39 -1.61 0.36
N GLN A 72 -14.79 -0.77 1.20
CA GLN A 72 -13.57 -0.07 0.85
C GLN A 72 -12.34 -0.99 0.90
N GLN A 73 -12.26 -1.90 1.87
CA GLN A 73 -11.25 -2.96 1.88
C GLN A 73 -11.33 -3.79 0.60
N GLN A 74 -12.55 -4.13 0.15
CA GLN A 74 -12.77 -4.86 -1.09
C GLN A 74 -12.20 -4.09 -2.29
N ARG A 75 -12.49 -2.80 -2.45
CA ARG A 75 -11.95 -1.98 -3.56
C ARG A 75 -10.44 -1.90 -3.57
N ILE A 76 -9.82 -1.84 -2.40
CA ILE A 76 -8.36 -1.78 -2.28
C ILE A 76 -7.79 -3.14 -2.66
N TYR A 77 -8.38 -4.23 -2.16
CA TYR A 77 -8.04 -5.55 -2.65
C TYR A 77 -8.22 -5.63 -4.16
N GLU A 78 -9.31 -5.17 -4.77
CA GLU A 78 -9.50 -5.20 -6.23
C GLU A 78 -8.43 -4.39 -6.98
N HIS A 79 -8.07 -3.21 -6.48
CA HIS A 79 -7.05 -2.35 -7.09
C HIS A 79 -5.65 -3.00 -7.07
N PHE A 80 -5.31 -3.70 -5.98
CA PHE A 80 -4.01 -4.36 -5.80
C PHE A 80 -4.00 -5.84 -6.24
N ALA A 81 -5.15 -6.53 -6.27
CA ALA A 81 -5.26 -7.98 -6.53
C ALA A 81 -5.16 -8.35 -8.01
N LEU A 82 -5.02 -7.39 -8.92
CA LEU A 82 -4.89 -7.69 -10.35
C LEU A 82 -3.84 -6.85 -11.10
N THR A 83 -3.08 -5.99 -10.41
CA THR A 83 -2.08 -5.14 -11.08
C THR A 83 -0.62 -5.57 -10.81
N ASP A 84 -0.36 -6.61 -10.02
CA ASP A 84 1.01 -7.10 -9.78
C ASP A 84 1.09 -8.65 -9.81
N ILE A 85 0.62 -9.22 -10.92
CA ILE A 85 1.17 -10.46 -11.51
C ILE A 85 1.72 -10.20 -12.92
N ALA A 86 2.03 -8.94 -13.23
CA ALA A 86 2.85 -8.47 -14.32
C ALA A 86 3.36 -7.10 -13.86
N ASP A 87 4.64 -6.85 -13.63
CA ASP A 87 5.74 -7.11 -14.52
C ASP A 87 7.04 -7.00 -13.72
N GLY A 88 7.65 -8.15 -13.47
CA GLY A 88 9.07 -8.25 -13.16
C GLY A 88 9.87 -8.44 -14.44
N LYS A 89 9.67 -7.59 -15.46
CA LYS A 89 10.45 -7.67 -16.69
C LYS A 89 10.84 -6.28 -17.26
N GLU A 90 12.15 -6.10 -17.23
CA GLU A 90 12.89 -5.39 -18.29
C GLU A 90 13.07 -3.88 -18.10
N HIS A 91 13.57 -3.49 -16.93
CA HIS A 91 14.55 -2.40 -16.84
C HIS A 91 15.95 -2.97 -16.59
N ALA A 92 16.50 -3.60 -17.63
CA ALA A 92 17.94 -3.67 -17.83
C ALA A 92 18.22 -3.20 -19.26
N THR A 93 18.43 -1.89 -19.37
CA THR A 93 19.22 -1.28 -20.42
C THR A 93 20.64 -1.91 -20.43
N ASN A 94 21.21 -2.04 -21.64
CA ASN A 94 22.60 -2.35 -22.01
C ASN A 94 22.96 -3.81 -22.37
N ALA A 95 23.02 -4.09 -23.69
CA ALA A 95 24.25 -4.48 -24.40
C ALA A 95 24.05 -4.33 -25.91
#